data_AF-A0A9P1IUX3-F1
#
_entry.id   AF-A0A9P1IUX3-F1
#
_cell.length_a   1.000
_cell.length_b   1.000
_cell.length_c   1.000
_cell.angle_alpha   90.00
_cell.angle_beta   90.00
_cell.angle_gamma   90.00
#
_symmetry.space_group_name_H-M   'P 1'
#
loop_
_entity.id
_entity.type
_entity.pdbx_description
1 polymer ?
#
loop_
_entity_poly.entity_id
_entity_poly.type
_entity_poly.pdbx_seq_one_letter_code
_entity_poly.pdbx_strand_id
1 'polypeptide(L)'
;MDSSLLFPIVILTSILFLYYYNRYEIAFPELTDKVVYIENVSVHEKIEFAKCRVEIWNNKTTWEIPRIETLKLLAKPGVTQSATTEGLSDGQLRLVSAFLYEDEIVVTTTRQRPAQTGTPVYCRYFDCNRVEIPGSIYKSFFMPLTSVHCLRKSGASFISLSLSDDKPQSPIPLTHRLFKQPPNELGVCAGQIYGLDKKWMQIAEFVEHHKLIGATMFYFSVFEIDGMTRMLLDEYERSGFAEVSIINTEYTGTAAMLRHMVQIHECFYRARQHSKWLLNIDHDEFLMPREKPILTYIRSLGDHVAELVFTMRRIAKFRDSIEVYHNIKEVSSDIQAVNYNLTHSPSYQSPKVMIRPDKVNMMIVHWSYGMEPGYKVHAVPANIATLNHYRTISPKFLWSDFVAKLIKQDVKFMHFTLQKEYLKRLRENVAQVVGYVFEKHDVTCENIPEPIQKYTRPYLKKMKICE
;
A
#
# COMPACT_ATOMS: atom_id res chain seq x y z
N MET A 1 52.91 8.50 -3.24
CA MET A 1 53.01 9.95 -2.98
C MET A 1 52.91 10.15 -1.48
N ASP A 2 53.89 10.86 -0.94
CA ASP A 2 54.20 10.98 0.49
C ASP A 2 53.08 11.52 1.37
N SER A 3 52.97 10.94 2.56
CA SER A 3 52.13 11.35 3.68
C SER A 3 52.62 12.62 4.40
N SER A 4 53.53 13.40 3.81
CA SER A 4 54.09 14.65 4.38
C SER A 4 53.41 15.94 3.89
N LEU A 5 52.37 15.84 3.05
CA LEU A 5 51.65 17.01 2.51
C LEU A 5 50.20 17.17 3.00
N LEU A 6 49.66 16.23 3.80
CA LEU A 6 48.26 16.28 4.28
C LEU A 6 48.03 17.20 5.49
N PHE A 7 49.06 17.47 6.30
CA PHE A 7 48.91 18.27 7.52
C PHE A 7 48.83 19.80 7.31
N PRO A 8 49.58 20.42 6.36
CA PRO A 8 49.48 21.86 6.12
C PRO A 8 48.21 22.28 5.35
N ILE A 9 47.62 21.38 4.55
CA ILE A 9 46.45 21.69 3.71
C ILE A 9 45.16 21.81 4.55
N VAL A 10 45.00 20.98 5.59
CA VAL A 10 43.83 21.00 6.49
C VAL A 10 43.79 22.27 7.35
N ILE A 11 44.96 22.82 7.73
CA ILE A 11 45.05 24.05 8.51
C ILE A 11 44.73 25.27 7.64
N LEU A 12 45.22 25.31 6.39
CA LEU A 12 44.94 26.42 5.47
C LEU A 12 43.47 26.49 5.05
N THR A 13 42.82 25.33 4.83
CA THR A 13 41.37 25.30 4.51
C THR A 13 40.50 25.73 5.69
N SER A 14 40.94 25.45 6.92
CA SER A 14 40.22 25.86 8.14
C SER A 14 40.33 27.37 8.41
N ILE A 15 41.51 27.96 8.15
CA ILE A 15 41.72 29.41 8.29
C ILE A 15 41.00 30.18 7.17
N LEU A 16 40.96 29.66 5.94
CA LEU A 16 40.18 30.25 4.85
C LEU A 16 38.67 30.11 5.06
N PHE A 17 38.20 29.03 5.68
CA PHE A 17 36.79 28.88 6.06
C PHE A 17 36.40 29.90 7.14
N LEU A 18 37.25 30.10 8.16
CA LEU A 18 37.07 31.15 9.18
C LEU A 18 37.15 32.57 8.58
N TYR A 19 38.04 32.82 7.63
CA TYR A 19 38.17 34.12 6.95
C TYR A 19 36.98 34.41 6.02
N TYR A 20 36.44 33.41 5.31
CA TYR A 20 35.26 33.58 4.46
C TYR A 20 33.96 33.68 5.26
N TYR A 21 33.87 32.98 6.39
CA TYR A 21 32.72 33.07 7.31
C TYR A 21 32.62 34.46 7.95
N ASN A 22 33.76 35.11 8.23
CA ASN A 22 33.80 36.47 8.79
C ASN A 22 33.53 37.61 7.79
N ARG A 23 33.42 37.35 6.48
CA ARG A 23 33.28 38.41 5.46
C ARG A 23 31.88 38.60 4.90
N TYR A 24 30.97 37.68 5.21
CA TYR A 24 29.54 37.88 5.00
C TYR A 24 28.92 38.16 6.36
N GLU A 25 28.89 39.43 6.75
CA GLU A 25 27.87 39.93 7.67
C GLU A 25 26.51 39.80 6.97
N ILE A 26 26.01 38.57 6.90
CA ILE A 26 24.57 38.39 6.95
C ILE A 26 24.21 38.92 8.32
N ALA A 27 23.56 40.07 8.36
CA ALA A 27 22.98 40.61 9.58
C ALA A 27 21.91 39.63 10.04
N PHE A 28 22.35 38.58 10.75
CA PHE A 28 21.49 37.90 11.68
C PHE A 28 21.14 38.96 12.71
N PRO A 29 19.85 39.26 12.95
CA PRO A 29 19.49 40.12 14.06
C PRO A 29 20.18 39.54 15.29
N GLU A 30 20.91 40.39 16.05
CA GLU A 30 21.64 39.98 17.24
C GLU A 30 20.78 39.01 18.03
N LEU A 31 21.14 37.72 17.97
CA LEU A 31 20.65 36.73 18.90
C LEU A 31 21.36 37.08 20.20
N THR A 32 20.83 38.08 20.89
CA THR A 32 21.13 38.27 22.30
C THR A 32 20.90 36.91 22.95
N ASP A 33 21.85 36.40 23.72
CA ASP A 33 21.69 35.29 24.66
C ASP A 33 20.67 35.63 25.78
N LYS A 34 19.65 36.44 25.47
CA LYS A 34 18.36 36.33 26.12
C LYS A 34 17.80 34.98 25.71
N VAL A 35 18.14 33.96 26.49
CA VAL A 35 17.21 32.87 26.72
C VAL A 35 15.90 33.54 27.14
N VAL A 36 15.00 33.73 26.18
CA VAL A 36 13.63 34.10 26.49
C VAL A 36 13.05 32.85 27.11
N TYR A 37 13.17 32.73 28.42
CA TYR A 37 12.29 31.88 29.16
C TYR A 37 10.90 32.43 28.88
N ILE A 38 10.14 31.72 28.03
CA ILE A 38 8.70 31.92 27.97
C ILE A 38 8.16 31.27 29.24
N GLU A 39 8.44 31.91 30.37
CA GLU A 39 8.09 31.46 31.73
C GLU A 39 6.58 31.41 31.92
N ASN A 40 5.84 32.10 31.05
CA ASN A 40 4.40 32.03 30.93
C ASN A 40 4.03 32.09 29.45
N VAL A 41 3.93 30.93 28.79
CA VAL A 41 2.95 30.86 27.69
C VAL A 41 1.62 31.03 28.41
N SER A 42 1.11 32.27 28.49
CA SER A 42 -0.24 32.47 28.95
C SER A 42 -1.10 31.63 28.01
N VAL A 43 -1.76 30.59 28.54
CA VAL A 43 -2.81 29.87 27.83
C VAL A 43 -4.02 30.82 27.76
N HIS A 44 -3.85 31.97 27.13
CA HIS A 44 -4.80 33.08 27.09
C HIS A 44 -4.91 33.54 25.65
N GLU A 45 -5.75 32.83 24.91
CA GLU A 45 -7.05 33.33 24.44
C GLU A 45 -7.79 32.11 23.88
N LYS A 46 -9.13 32.08 23.99
CA LYS A 46 -9.89 31.14 23.15
C LYS A 46 -9.56 31.52 21.72
N ILE A 47 -8.76 30.70 21.04
CA ILE A 47 -8.56 30.84 19.60
C ILE A 47 -9.95 30.63 18.98
N GLU A 48 -10.58 31.72 18.54
CA GLU A 48 -11.80 31.63 17.76
C GLU A 48 -11.44 31.07 16.40
N PHE A 49 -11.65 29.76 16.24
CA PHE A 49 -11.44 29.11 14.97
C PHE A 49 -12.45 29.64 13.95
N ALA A 50 -11.98 29.84 12.71
CA ALA A 50 -12.88 30.16 11.60
C ALA A 50 -13.98 29.09 11.50
N LYS A 51 -15.21 29.55 11.27
CA LYS A 51 -16.37 28.67 11.15
C LYS A 51 -16.14 27.67 10.01
N CYS A 52 -16.19 26.38 10.31
CA CYS A 52 -16.04 25.34 9.31
C CYS A 52 -17.12 25.46 8.23
N ARG A 53 -16.69 25.56 6.97
CA ARG A 53 -17.58 25.43 5.83
C ARG A 53 -17.93 23.95 5.67
N VAL A 54 -19.21 23.63 5.79
CA VAL A 54 -19.71 22.27 5.57
C VAL A 54 -20.15 22.16 4.11
N GLU A 55 -19.46 21.32 3.35
CA GLU A 55 -19.82 21.04 1.96
C GLU A 55 -21.11 20.22 1.88
N ILE A 56 -21.84 20.30 0.75
CA ILE A 56 -23.16 19.67 0.60
C ILE A 56 -23.10 18.16 0.84
N TRP A 57 -22.09 17.49 0.27
CA TRP A 57 -21.88 16.05 0.48
C TRP A 57 -21.52 15.71 1.93
N ASN A 58 -20.99 16.67 2.70
CA ASN A 58 -20.66 16.47 4.10
C ASN A 58 -21.76 16.93 5.07
N ASN A 59 -22.86 17.49 4.56
CA ASN A 59 -24.02 17.86 5.35
C ASN A 59 -24.99 16.68 5.50
N LYS A 60 -24.47 15.55 6.01
CA LYS A 60 -25.23 14.30 6.16
C LYS A 60 -24.97 13.67 7.52
N THR A 61 -26.04 13.33 8.22
CA THR A 61 -26.03 12.56 9.47
C THR A 61 -26.84 11.29 9.26
N THR A 62 -26.26 10.13 9.55
CA THR A 62 -26.97 8.85 9.53
C THR A 62 -27.24 8.36 10.95
N TRP A 63 -28.20 7.45 11.08
CA TRP A 63 -28.70 6.94 12.36
C TRP A 63 -28.51 5.43 12.51
N GLU A 64 -28.22 4.74 11.41
CA GLU A 64 -27.98 3.30 11.37
C GLU A 64 -26.82 2.99 10.41
N ILE A 65 -26.05 1.95 10.73
CA ILE A 65 -25.01 1.41 9.84
C ILE A 65 -25.68 0.47 8.82
N PRO A 66 -25.38 0.60 7.51
CA PRO A 66 -25.89 -0.32 6.51
C PRO A 66 -25.55 -1.78 6.84
N ARG A 67 -26.55 -2.66 6.76
CA ARG A 67 -26.38 -4.12 6.97
C ARG A 67 -25.85 -4.48 8.37
N ILE A 68 -26.17 -3.67 9.39
CA ILE A 68 -25.69 -3.88 10.77
C ILE A 68 -26.00 -5.28 11.32
N GLU A 69 -27.17 -5.84 11.00
CA GLU A 69 -27.55 -7.20 11.43
C GLU A 69 -26.68 -8.28 10.77
N THR A 70 -26.32 -8.10 9.49
CA THR A 70 -25.37 -8.99 8.81
C THR A 70 -23.98 -8.89 9.43
N LEU A 71 -23.51 -7.68 9.74
CA LEU A 71 -22.22 -7.46 10.40
C LEU A 71 -22.20 -8.11 11.78
N LYS A 72 -23.27 -7.95 12.58
CA LYS A 72 -23.41 -8.62 13.89
C LYS A 72 -23.44 -10.14 13.76
N LEU A 73 -24.13 -10.67 12.76
CA LEU A 73 -24.19 -12.11 12.50
C LEU A 73 -22.81 -12.68 12.15
N LEU A 74 -22.14 -12.05 11.18
CA LEU A 74 -20.82 -12.47 10.72
C LEU A 74 -19.76 -12.30 11.80
N ALA A 75 -19.94 -11.37 12.73
CA ALA A 75 -19.06 -11.26 13.87
C ALA A 75 -19.16 -12.49 14.80
N LYS A 76 -20.29 -13.23 14.85
CA LYS A 76 -20.51 -14.28 15.86
C LYS A 76 -19.44 -15.39 15.79
N PRO A 77 -18.99 -15.94 16.94
CA PRO A 77 -17.99 -17.00 16.97
C PRO A 77 -18.48 -18.23 16.20
N GLY A 78 -17.59 -18.84 15.42
CA GLY A 78 -17.89 -20.03 14.61
C GLY A 78 -18.65 -19.76 13.31
N VAL A 79 -19.06 -18.50 13.02
CA VAL A 79 -19.69 -18.15 11.73
C VAL A 79 -18.63 -17.93 10.64
N THR A 80 -17.54 -17.26 10.96
CA THR A 80 -16.34 -17.22 10.13
C THR A 80 -15.27 -18.13 10.76
N GLN A 81 -14.44 -18.83 9.97
CA GLN A 81 -13.47 -19.80 10.50
C GLN A 81 -12.62 -19.23 11.66
N SER A 82 -12.27 -20.08 12.63
CA SER A 82 -11.61 -19.79 13.94
C SER A 82 -10.55 -18.67 13.92
N ALA A 83 -9.67 -18.61 12.92
CA ALA A 83 -8.62 -17.58 12.81
C ALA A 83 -9.15 -16.13 12.64
N THR A 84 -10.42 -15.97 12.26
CA THR A 84 -11.05 -14.65 11.99
C THR A 84 -11.97 -14.17 13.11
N THR A 85 -12.35 -15.06 14.04
CA THR A 85 -13.29 -14.75 15.14
C THR A 85 -12.62 -14.69 16.50
N GLU A 86 -11.44 -15.25 16.67
CA GLU A 86 -10.77 -15.31 17.98
C GLU A 86 -9.91 -14.07 18.27
N GLY A 87 -9.59 -13.30 17.23
CA GLY A 87 -8.72 -12.14 17.36
C GLY A 87 -7.29 -12.57 17.49
N LEU A 88 -6.44 -12.10 16.60
CA LEU A 88 -5.08 -12.59 16.57
C LEU A 88 -4.16 -11.83 17.56
N SER A 89 -4.57 -10.63 18.03
CA SER A 89 -3.84 -9.89 19.07
C SER A 89 -4.63 -8.69 19.63
N ASP A 90 -4.54 -8.48 20.95
CA ASP A 90 -5.11 -7.31 21.66
C ASP A 90 -4.16 -6.09 21.71
N GLY A 91 -3.52 -5.80 20.57
CA GLY A 91 -2.54 -4.73 20.40
C GLY A 91 -3.07 -3.29 20.58
N GLN A 92 -2.21 -2.26 20.55
CA GLN A 92 -2.65 -0.88 20.69
C GLN A 92 -3.63 -0.49 19.57
N LEU A 93 -4.63 0.31 19.94
CA LEU A 93 -5.55 0.90 18.99
C LEU A 93 -4.84 2.01 18.20
N ARG A 94 -4.19 1.65 17.08
CA ARG A 94 -3.71 2.65 16.10
C ARG A 94 -4.70 2.72 14.94
N LEU A 95 -5.04 3.95 14.56
CA LEU A 95 -5.87 4.21 13.39
C LEU A 95 -4.98 4.18 12.14
N VAL A 96 -5.42 3.46 11.11
CA VAL A 96 -4.68 3.34 9.84
C VAL A 96 -5.31 4.23 8.79
N SER A 97 -6.62 4.10 8.55
CA SER A 97 -7.34 4.90 7.57
C SER A 97 -8.81 5.02 7.94
N ALA A 98 -9.47 6.07 7.45
CA ALA A 98 -10.90 6.28 7.65
C ALA A 98 -11.54 6.58 6.28
N PHE A 99 -12.44 5.72 5.83
CA PHE A 99 -13.09 5.81 4.52
C PHE A 99 -14.52 6.30 4.66
N LEU A 100 -14.83 7.39 3.95
CA LEU A 100 -16.14 8.03 3.93
C LEU A 100 -16.99 7.50 2.78
N TYR A 101 -18.03 6.73 3.09
CA TYR A 101 -19.02 6.26 2.13
C TYR A 101 -20.34 7.03 2.28
N GLU A 102 -21.28 6.70 1.40
CA GLU A 102 -22.58 7.38 1.33
C GLU A 102 -23.29 7.42 2.69
N ASP A 103 -23.39 6.27 3.36
CA ASP A 103 -24.20 6.10 4.58
C ASP A 103 -23.39 5.77 5.84
N GLU A 104 -22.08 5.54 5.70
CA GLU A 104 -21.22 5.10 6.80
C GLU A 104 -19.78 5.61 6.64
N ILE A 105 -19.02 5.53 7.73
CA ILE A 105 -17.57 5.72 7.76
C ILE A 105 -16.97 4.40 8.23
N VAL A 106 -15.94 3.88 7.56
CA VAL A 106 -15.20 2.70 8.04
C VAL A 106 -13.80 3.11 8.43
N VAL A 107 -13.44 2.86 9.68
CA VAL A 107 -12.11 3.13 10.22
C VAL A 107 -11.34 1.83 10.35
N THR A 108 -10.20 1.72 9.68
CA THR A 108 -9.30 0.56 9.79
C THR A 108 -8.22 0.83 10.82
N THR A 109 -7.78 -0.22 11.50
CA THR A 109 -6.92 -0.14 12.67
C THR A 109 -5.89 -1.27 12.66
N THR A 110 -4.84 -1.16 13.48
CA THR A 110 -3.87 -2.24 13.66
C THR A 110 -4.32 -3.29 14.68
N ARG A 111 -5.27 -2.93 15.54
CA ARG A 111 -5.80 -3.81 16.60
C ARG A 111 -6.71 -4.86 15.98
N GLN A 112 -6.55 -6.13 16.36
CA GLN A 112 -7.26 -7.25 15.75
C GLN A 112 -8.19 -7.93 16.74
N ARG A 113 -9.26 -7.23 17.12
CA ARG A 113 -10.13 -7.67 18.20
C ARG A 113 -11.49 -8.15 17.67
N PRO A 114 -12.04 -9.26 18.18
CA PRO A 114 -13.41 -9.67 17.85
C PRO A 114 -14.44 -8.80 18.55
N ALA A 115 -15.60 -8.62 17.91
CA ALA A 115 -16.74 -7.93 18.48
C ALA A 115 -17.23 -8.54 19.81
N GLN A 116 -17.03 -9.85 20.03
CA GLN A 116 -17.54 -10.58 21.22
C GLN A 116 -16.66 -10.48 22.45
N THR A 117 -15.49 -9.87 22.36
CA THR A 117 -14.73 -9.51 23.56
C THR A 117 -15.47 -8.48 24.44
N GLY A 118 -16.63 -7.98 23.96
CA GLY A 118 -17.53 -7.12 24.71
C GLY A 118 -16.97 -5.72 24.93
N THR A 119 -15.77 -5.42 24.40
CA THR A 119 -15.18 -4.10 24.52
C THR A 119 -15.78 -3.20 23.45
N PRO A 120 -16.65 -2.25 23.82
CA PRO A 120 -17.15 -1.30 22.85
C PRO A 120 -16.02 -0.41 22.36
N VAL A 121 -16.16 0.05 21.12
CA VAL A 121 -15.33 1.10 20.56
C VAL A 121 -16.22 2.27 20.21
N TYR A 122 -15.79 3.48 20.52
CA TYR A 122 -16.57 4.69 20.33
C TYR A 122 -15.99 5.49 19.17
N CYS A 123 -16.80 5.75 18.16
CA CYS A 123 -16.50 6.67 17.08
C CYS A 123 -16.66 8.10 17.59
N ARG A 124 -15.62 8.92 17.40
CA ARG A 124 -15.59 10.33 17.81
C ARG A 124 -15.29 11.22 16.61
N TYR A 125 -16.08 12.27 16.43
CA TYR A 125 -16.10 13.04 15.18
C TYR A 125 -15.57 14.43 15.43
N PHE A 126 -14.76 14.93 14.50
CA PHE A 126 -14.10 16.21 14.64
C PHE A 126 -14.32 17.04 13.39
N ASP A 127 -14.50 18.34 13.58
CA ASP A 127 -14.70 19.30 12.50
C ASP A 127 -13.38 19.61 11.76
N CYS A 128 -13.43 20.56 10.82
CA CYS A 128 -12.26 20.99 10.05
C CYS A 128 -11.12 21.57 10.89
N ASN A 129 -11.42 22.06 12.10
CA ASN A 129 -10.47 22.62 13.06
C ASN A 129 -9.95 21.56 14.04
N ARG A 130 -10.30 20.29 13.83
CA ARG A 130 -10.00 19.16 14.73
C ARG A 130 -10.61 19.34 16.12
N VAL A 131 -11.72 20.07 16.23
CA VAL A 131 -12.51 20.19 17.45
C VAL A 131 -13.59 19.12 17.45
N GLU A 132 -13.74 18.40 18.56
CA GLU A 132 -14.73 17.35 18.68
C GLU A 132 -16.15 17.93 18.57
N ILE A 133 -16.97 17.34 17.70
CA ILE A 133 -18.35 17.76 17.48
C ILE A 133 -19.17 17.32 18.71
N PRO A 134 -19.79 18.25 19.46
CA PRO A 134 -20.51 17.90 20.69
C PRO A 134 -21.65 16.90 20.44
N GLY A 135 -21.78 15.91 21.34
CA GLY A 135 -22.85 14.90 21.27
C GLY A 135 -22.77 13.95 20.07
N SER A 136 -21.64 13.92 19.35
CA SER A 136 -21.49 13.11 18.13
C SER A 136 -21.07 11.66 18.38
N ILE A 137 -20.67 11.32 19.62
CA ILE A 137 -20.13 10.01 19.99
C ILE A 137 -21.09 8.89 19.61
N TYR A 138 -20.56 7.84 18.98
CA TYR A 138 -21.33 6.66 18.59
C TYR A 138 -20.64 5.37 19.04
N LYS A 139 -21.38 4.52 19.76
CA LYS A 139 -20.90 3.21 20.21
C LYS A 139 -20.98 2.20 19.06
N SER A 140 -19.85 1.58 18.75
CA SER A 140 -19.67 0.59 17.68
C SER A 140 -18.88 -0.63 18.17
N PHE A 141 -18.47 -1.49 17.25
CA PHE A 141 -17.70 -2.72 17.46
C PHE A 141 -16.73 -2.96 16.31
N PHE A 142 -15.74 -3.83 16.55
CA PHE A 142 -14.79 -4.26 15.53
C PHE A 142 -15.43 -5.29 14.60
N MET A 143 -15.49 -4.97 13.31
CA MET A 143 -15.97 -5.85 12.26
C MET A 143 -15.50 -5.42 10.86
N PRO A 144 -14.85 -6.31 10.08
CA PRO A 144 -14.15 -7.50 10.56
C PRO A 144 -13.03 -7.09 11.54
N LEU A 145 -12.29 -8.05 12.11
CA LEU A 145 -11.27 -7.92 13.16
C LEU A 145 -10.57 -6.56 13.35
N THR A 146 -10.17 -5.90 12.25
CA THR A 146 -9.35 -4.69 12.27
C THR A 146 -10.07 -3.43 11.83
N SER A 147 -11.39 -3.48 11.63
CA SER A 147 -12.18 -2.37 11.10
C SER A 147 -13.33 -2.01 12.03
N VAL A 148 -13.75 -0.76 12.04
CA VAL A 148 -14.87 -0.25 12.84
C VAL A 148 -15.79 0.55 11.94
N HIS A 149 -17.07 0.19 11.96
CA HIS A 149 -18.10 0.91 11.21
C HIS A 149 -18.68 2.03 12.07
N CYS A 150 -18.76 3.23 11.53
CA CYS A 150 -19.21 4.45 12.19
C CYS A 150 -20.31 5.12 11.37
N LEU A 151 -21.19 5.88 12.03
CA LEU A 151 -22.22 6.66 11.36
C LEU A 151 -21.60 7.87 10.62
N ARG A 152 -22.37 8.47 9.72
CA ARG A 152 -22.08 9.80 9.17
C ARG A 152 -22.51 10.85 10.18
N LYS A 153 -21.72 11.90 10.34
CA LYS A 153 -22.05 13.09 11.13
C LYS A 153 -21.78 14.33 10.30
N SER A 154 -22.77 15.20 10.21
CA SER A 154 -22.66 16.44 9.43
C SER A 154 -21.48 17.28 9.93
N GLY A 155 -20.66 17.76 8.99
CA GLY A 155 -19.48 18.60 9.27
C GLY A 155 -18.23 17.86 9.76
N ALA A 156 -18.28 16.54 9.96
CA ALA A 156 -17.11 15.77 10.34
C ALA A 156 -16.06 15.78 9.21
N SER A 157 -14.84 16.23 9.51
CA SER A 157 -13.70 16.22 8.59
C SER A 157 -12.62 15.22 9.05
N PHE A 158 -12.59 14.92 10.34
CA PHE A 158 -11.73 13.90 10.93
C PHE A 158 -12.55 12.99 11.83
N ILE A 159 -12.02 11.80 12.08
CA ILE A 159 -12.61 10.83 13.00
C ILE A 159 -11.52 10.22 13.87
N SER A 160 -11.89 9.83 15.08
CA SER A 160 -11.07 9.02 15.96
C SER A 160 -11.89 7.89 16.57
N LEU A 161 -11.19 6.95 17.19
CA LEU A 161 -11.77 5.88 17.99
C LEU A 161 -11.26 5.97 19.44
N SER A 162 -12.10 5.60 20.39
CA SER A 162 -11.72 5.40 21.78
C SER A 162 -12.26 4.08 22.32
N LEU A 163 -11.54 3.46 23.26
CA LEU A 163 -12.00 2.25 23.97
C LEU A 163 -12.76 2.58 25.27
N SER A 164 -12.67 3.83 25.70
CA SER A 164 -13.37 4.40 26.85
C SER A 164 -13.80 5.84 26.53
N ASP A 165 -14.54 6.46 27.43
CA ASP A 165 -15.03 7.82 27.24
C ASP A 165 -13.92 8.88 27.39
N ASP A 166 -12.77 8.54 27.98
CA ASP A 166 -11.84 9.56 28.47
C ASP A 166 -10.76 10.03 27.49
N LYS A 167 -10.26 9.20 26.54
CA LYS A 167 -9.23 9.68 25.58
C LYS A 167 -9.32 8.98 24.21
N PRO A 168 -9.67 9.71 23.13
CA PRO A 168 -9.49 9.20 21.78
C PRO A 168 -8.03 9.12 21.36
N GLN A 169 -7.79 8.32 20.32
CA GLN A 169 -6.57 8.44 19.52
C GLN A 169 -6.51 9.81 18.82
N SER A 170 -5.34 10.18 18.28
CA SER A 170 -5.26 11.37 17.42
C SER A 170 -6.20 11.22 16.21
N PRO A 171 -7.05 12.21 15.92
CA PRO A 171 -8.03 12.10 14.85
C PRO A 171 -7.35 12.10 13.47
N ILE A 172 -7.79 11.18 12.60
CA ILE A 172 -7.29 11.01 11.23
C ILE A 172 -8.30 11.57 10.21
N PRO A 173 -7.82 12.09 9.06
CA PRO A 173 -8.69 12.66 8.04
C PRO A 173 -9.57 11.60 7.39
N LEU A 174 -10.77 12.01 6.97
CA LEU A 174 -11.67 11.18 6.20
C LEU A 174 -11.21 11.12 4.73
N THR A 175 -11.00 9.91 4.23
CA THR A 175 -10.72 9.62 2.81
C THR A 175 -12.04 9.54 2.06
N HIS A 176 -12.23 10.42 1.10
CA HIS A 176 -13.47 10.52 0.33
C HIS A 176 -13.65 9.30 -0.60
N ARG A 177 -14.72 8.51 -0.39
CA ARG A 177 -15.10 7.38 -1.23
C ARG A 177 -16.51 7.51 -1.82
N LEU A 178 -17.05 8.74 -1.89
CA LEU A 178 -18.35 9.01 -2.52
C LEU A 178 -18.18 9.05 -4.04
N PHE A 179 -18.28 7.89 -4.69
CA PHE A 179 -18.26 7.77 -6.14
C PHE A 179 -19.60 7.26 -6.66
N LYS A 180 -20.20 7.96 -7.65
CA LYS A 180 -21.42 7.49 -8.32
C LYS A 180 -21.18 6.15 -9.02
N GLN A 181 -20.00 5.99 -9.61
CA GLN A 181 -19.49 4.75 -10.19
C GLN A 181 -18.00 4.66 -9.86
N PRO A 182 -17.47 3.45 -9.61
CA PRO A 182 -16.05 3.30 -9.33
C PRO A 182 -15.20 3.83 -10.50
N PRO A 183 -14.24 4.75 -10.25
CA PRO A 183 -13.39 5.30 -11.30
C PRO A 183 -12.47 4.24 -11.93
N ASN A 184 -12.14 3.19 -11.18
CA ASN A 184 -11.31 2.09 -11.66
C ASN A 184 -12.18 0.86 -11.92
N GLU A 185 -12.07 0.27 -13.11
CA GLU A 185 -12.78 -0.99 -13.37
C GLU A 185 -12.10 -2.17 -12.67
N LEU A 186 -10.77 -2.21 -12.71
CA LEU A 186 -9.96 -3.24 -12.05
C LEU A 186 -8.87 -2.57 -11.20
N GLY A 187 -8.99 -2.78 -9.89
CA GLY A 187 -7.94 -2.50 -8.92
C GLY A 187 -7.25 -3.78 -8.47
N VAL A 188 -6.01 -3.65 -7.99
CA VAL A 188 -5.22 -4.76 -7.45
C VAL A 188 -4.88 -4.47 -6.00
N CYS A 189 -5.34 -5.35 -5.12
CA CYS A 189 -4.93 -5.42 -3.74
C CYS A 189 -3.64 -6.24 -3.66
N ALA A 190 -2.51 -5.57 -3.55
CA ALA A 190 -1.22 -6.22 -3.53
C ALA A 190 -0.89 -6.68 -2.10
N GLY A 191 -0.25 -7.84 -1.97
CA GLY A 191 0.20 -8.37 -0.68
C GLY A 191 1.06 -7.37 0.10
N GLN A 192 1.22 -7.58 1.42
CA GLN A 192 1.96 -6.60 2.22
C GLN A 192 3.46 -6.53 1.88
N ILE A 193 4.01 -5.33 2.02
CA ILE A 193 5.45 -5.05 1.95
C ILE A 193 5.99 -4.95 3.37
N TYR A 194 6.95 -5.81 3.70
CA TYR A 194 7.58 -5.89 5.01
C TYR A 194 8.97 -6.49 4.90
N GLY A 195 9.76 -6.31 5.96
CA GLY A 195 11.16 -6.71 6.01
C GLY A 195 12.06 -5.81 5.17
N LEU A 196 13.33 -6.21 5.08
CA LEU A 196 14.38 -5.46 4.39
C LEU A 196 14.69 -6.05 3.00
N ASP A 197 13.86 -6.99 2.53
CA ASP A 197 14.00 -7.58 1.20
C ASP A 197 13.75 -6.50 0.14
N LYS A 198 14.70 -6.36 -0.79
CA LYS A 198 14.59 -5.40 -1.90
C LYS A 198 13.61 -5.94 -2.94
N LYS A 199 12.38 -5.39 -2.95
CA LYS A 199 11.28 -5.87 -3.79
C LYS A 199 11.02 -5.02 -5.04
N TRP A 200 11.78 -3.95 -5.25
CA TRP A 200 11.55 -3.00 -6.35
C TRP A 200 11.41 -3.68 -7.72
N MET A 201 12.27 -4.64 -8.07
CA MET A 201 12.20 -5.33 -9.37
C MET A 201 10.93 -6.18 -9.50
N GLN A 202 10.59 -6.91 -8.43
CA GLN A 202 9.37 -7.72 -8.36
C GLN A 202 8.11 -6.84 -8.47
N ILE A 203 8.09 -5.70 -7.78
CA ILE A 203 6.97 -4.76 -7.82
C ILE A 203 6.86 -4.10 -9.19
N ALA A 204 7.98 -3.72 -9.83
CA ALA A 204 7.96 -3.15 -11.17
C ALA A 204 7.32 -4.10 -12.18
N GLU A 205 7.77 -5.37 -12.20
CA GLU A 205 7.20 -6.39 -13.07
C GLU A 205 5.72 -6.67 -12.74
N PHE A 206 5.38 -6.76 -11.45
CA PHE A 206 4.01 -6.99 -10.99
C PHE A 206 3.05 -5.88 -11.45
N VAL A 207 3.42 -4.62 -11.25
CA VAL A 207 2.57 -3.48 -11.62
C VAL A 207 2.42 -3.40 -13.13
N GLU A 208 3.52 -3.46 -13.88
CA GLU A 208 3.48 -3.32 -15.33
C GLU A 208 2.77 -4.50 -16.02
N HIS A 209 2.90 -5.72 -15.50
CA HIS A 209 2.11 -6.87 -15.94
C HIS A 209 0.61 -6.62 -15.77
N HIS A 210 0.20 -6.18 -14.59
CA HIS A 210 -1.22 -6.02 -14.30
C HIS A 210 -1.82 -4.79 -15.02
N LYS A 211 -1.03 -3.75 -15.31
CA LYS A 211 -1.42 -2.66 -16.20
C LYS A 211 -1.71 -3.18 -17.62
N LEU A 212 -0.86 -4.06 -18.15
CA LEU A 212 -1.06 -4.66 -19.48
C LEU A 212 -2.35 -5.49 -19.59
N ILE A 213 -2.86 -6.06 -18.50
CA ILE A 213 -4.13 -6.80 -18.50
C ILE A 213 -5.35 -5.92 -18.15
N GLY A 214 -5.15 -4.62 -17.92
CA GLY A 214 -6.20 -3.63 -17.73
C GLY A 214 -6.43 -3.15 -16.30
N ALA A 215 -5.53 -3.45 -15.35
CA ALA A 215 -5.59 -2.83 -14.02
C ALA A 215 -5.20 -1.35 -14.10
N THR A 216 -5.95 -0.50 -13.40
CA THR A 216 -5.74 0.96 -13.41
C THR A 216 -5.37 1.53 -12.05
N MET A 217 -5.46 0.73 -10.98
CA MET A 217 -5.14 1.15 -9.62
C MET A 217 -4.55 0.01 -8.81
N PHE A 218 -3.53 0.33 -8.01
CA PHE A 218 -2.83 -0.60 -7.13
C PHE A 218 -2.91 -0.10 -5.69
N TYR A 219 -3.23 -0.99 -4.76
CA TYR A 219 -3.29 -0.67 -3.34
C TYR A 219 -2.17 -1.42 -2.63
N PHE A 220 -1.24 -0.69 -2.04
CA PHE A 220 -0.11 -1.25 -1.31
C PHE A 220 -0.23 -0.95 0.17
N SER A 221 0.06 -1.95 1.01
CA SER A 221 0.24 -1.76 2.45
C SER A 221 1.69 -2.02 2.84
N VAL A 222 2.34 -1.00 3.39
CA VAL A 222 3.76 -0.99 3.73
C VAL A 222 3.93 -0.98 5.24
N PHE A 223 4.55 -2.02 5.78
CA PHE A 223 4.94 -2.09 7.19
C PHE A 223 6.41 -1.70 7.38
N GLU A 224 7.27 -2.19 6.48
CA GLU A 224 8.71 -1.91 6.42
C GLU A 224 9.13 -1.97 4.95
N ILE A 225 10.04 -1.09 4.51
CA ILE A 225 10.43 -0.97 3.10
C ILE A 225 11.85 -0.42 2.96
N ASP A 226 12.58 -0.86 1.93
CA ASP A 226 13.87 -0.28 1.57
C ASP A 226 13.73 0.98 0.70
N GLY A 227 14.81 1.75 0.58
CA GLY A 227 14.81 3.02 -0.14
C GLY A 227 14.50 2.90 -1.64
N MET A 228 14.97 1.85 -2.33
CA MET A 228 14.71 1.69 -3.76
C MET A 228 13.26 1.31 -4.03
N THR A 229 12.73 0.37 -3.25
CA THR A 229 11.32 -0.01 -3.34
C THR A 229 10.42 1.18 -3.00
N ARG A 230 10.81 2.01 -2.02
CA ARG A 230 10.09 3.25 -1.70
C ARG A 230 10.06 4.23 -2.87
N MET A 231 11.20 4.52 -3.50
CA MET A 231 11.26 5.42 -4.65
C MET A 231 10.35 4.96 -5.80
N LEU A 232 10.30 3.65 -6.06
CA LEU A 232 9.43 3.09 -7.09
C LEU A 232 7.94 3.22 -6.74
N LEU A 233 7.55 2.98 -5.48
CA LEU A 233 6.17 3.17 -5.05
C LEU A 233 5.75 4.64 -5.12
N ASP A 234 6.61 5.56 -4.70
CA ASP A 234 6.36 7.00 -4.79
C ASP A 234 6.11 7.43 -6.25
N GLU A 235 6.84 6.84 -7.20
CA GLU A 235 6.59 7.10 -8.62
C GLU A 235 5.21 6.61 -9.07
N TYR A 236 4.79 5.42 -8.65
CA TYR A 236 3.45 4.93 -8.98
C TYR A 236 2.33 5.73 -8.30
N GLU A 237 2.53 6.20 -7.07
CA GLU A 237 1.59 7.11 -6.41
C GLU A 237 1.51 8.46 -7.12
N ARG A 238 2.66 9.07 -7.41
CA ARG A 238 2.77 10.36 -8.10
C ARG A 238 2.11 10.32 -9.48
N SER A 239 2.26 9.21 -10.19
CA SER A 239 1.67 8.98 -11.51
C SER A 239 0.19 8.54 -11.44
N GLY A 240 -0.41 8.44 -10.25
CA GLY A 240 -1.83 8.13 -10.06
C GLY A 240 -2.20 6.68 -10.30
N PHE A 241 -1.22 5.77 -10.32
CA PHE A 241 -1.44 4.33 -10.49
C PHE A 241 -1.53 3.58 -9.17
N ALA A 242 -1.09 4.17 -8.06
CA ALA A 242 -1.10 3.52 -6.76
C ALA A 242 -1.64 4.42 -5.64
N GLU A 243 -2.21 3.79 -4.61
CA GLU A 243 -2.36 4.37 -3.28
C GLU A 243 -1.58 3.50 -2.27
N VAL A 244 -0.70 4.13 -1.48
CA VAL A 244 0.12 3.43 -0.49
C VAL A 244 -0.30 3.79 0.93
N SER A 245 -0.53 2.75 1.73
CA SER A 245 -0.79 2.86 3.17
C SER A 245 0.46 2.49 3.95
N ILE A 246 1.02 3.45 4.69
CA ILE A 246 2.13 3.18 5.62
C ILE A 246 1.53 2.80 6.97
N ILE A 247 1.82 1.58 7.42
CA ILE A 247 1.19 0.97 8.59
C ILE A 247 2.26 0.65 9.63
N ASN A 248 2.31 1.45 10.69
CA ASN A 248 3.15 1.15 11.83
C ASN A 248 2.41 0.26 12.82
N THR A 249 3.04 -0.82 13.28
CA THR A 249 2.47 -1.75 14.27
C THR A 249 3.47 -2.04 15.37
N GLU A 250 3.02 -2.34 16.59
CA GLU A 250 3.92 -2.85 17.63
C GLU A 250 4.33 -4.32 17.45
N TYR A 251 3.76 -5.00 16.45
CA TYR A 251 3.98 -6.43 16.27
C TYR A 251 5.39 -6.70 15.76
N THR A 252 6.24 -7.22 16.63
CA THR A 252 7.59 -7.67 16.28
C THR A 252 7.58 -9.11 15.77
N GLY A 253 8.57 -9.48 14.94
CA GLY A 253 8.80 -10.87 14.52
C GLY A 253 7.85 -11.45 13.46
N THR A 254 7.74 -12.78 13.44
CA THR A 254 7.04 -13.64 12.46
C THR A 254 5.52 -13.58 12.52
N ALA A 255 4.96 -12.46 12.98
CA ALA A 255 3.53 -12.16 12.96
C ALA A 255 2.98 -11.85 11.54
N ALA A 256 3.43 -12.60 10.52
CA ALA A 256 3.03 -12.39 9.13
C ALA A 256 1.51 -12.48 8.96
N MET A 257 0.85 -13.42 9.67
CA MET A 257 -0.61 -13.55 9.64
C MET A 257 -1.32 -12.33 10.21
N LEU A 258 -0.76 -11.66 11.24
CA LEU A 258 -1.32 -10.40 11.76
C LEU A 258 -1.28 -9.32 10.67
N ARG A 259 -0.12 -9.15 10.03
CA ARG A 259 0.06 -8.13 8.99
C ARG A 259 -0.86 -8.37 7.79
N HIS A 260 -1.05 -9.63 7.38
CA HIS A 260 -2.00 -9.99 6.32
C HIS A 260 -3.42 -9.51 6.63
N MET A 261 -3.93 -9.72 7.85
CA MET A 261 -5.31 -9.29 8.17
C MET A 261 -5.47 -7.77 8.15
N VAL A 262 -4.48 -7.03 8.65
CA VAL A 262 -4.50 -5.55 8.58
C VAL A 262 -4.46 -5.10 7.12
N GLN A 263 -3.53 -5.64 6.32
CA GLN A 263 -3.38 -5.31 4.90
C GLN A 263 -4.66 -5.58 4.11
N ILE A 264 -5.26 -6.75 4.27
CA ILE A 264 -6.45 -7.15 3.49
C ILE A 264 -7.64 -6.27 3.82
N HIS A 265 -7.93 -6.02 5.09
CA HIS A 265 -9.07 -5.17 5.45
C HIS A 265 -8.84 -3.71 5.03
N GLU A 266 -7.63 -3.18 5.26
CA GLU A 266 -7.27 -1.82 4.84
C GLU A 266 -7.46 -1.64 3.33
N CYS A 267 -6.87 -2.53 2.55
CA CYS A 267 -6.96 -2.53 1.11
C CYS A 267 -8.39 -2.77 0.59
N PHE A 268 -9.14 -3.70 1.20
CA PHE A 268 -10.54 -3.98 0.84
C PHE A 268 -11.42 -2.74 0.96
N TYR A 269 -11.35 -2.05 2.10
CA TYR A 269 -12.11 -0.81 2.29
C TYR A 269 -11.53 0.34 1.45
N ARG A 270 -10.22 0.44 1.31
CA ARG A 270 -9.62 1.44 0.41
C ARG A 270 -10.15 1.34 -1.02
N ALA A 271 -10.32 0.12 -1.52
CA ALA A 271 -10.81 -0.15 -2.86
C ALA A 271 -12.34 -0.08 -3.01
N ARG A 272 -13.11 -0.24 -1.93
CA ARG A 272 -14.58 -0.22 -1.97
C ARG A 272 -15.06 1.12 -2.54
N GLN A 273 -15.96 1.06 -3.51
CA GLN A 273 -16.44 2.20 -4.32
C GLN A 273 -15.37 2.93 -5.16
N HIS A 274 -14.08 2.65 -4.98
CA HIS A 274 -12.98 3.18 -5.81
C HIS A 274 -12.63 2.27 -7.00
N SER A 275 -12.77 0.95 -6.80
CA SER A 275 -12.62 -0.08 -7.84
C SER A 275 -13.89 -0.93 -7.97
N LYS A 276 -14.33 -1.21 -9.21
CA LYS A 276 -15.47 -2.10 -9.48
C LYS A 276 -15.11 -3.55 -9.17
N TRP A 277 -13.94 -3.99 -9.61
CA TRP A 277 -13.34 -5.28 -9.28
C TRP A 277 -12.03 -5.07 -8.54
N LEU A 278 -11.78 -5.91 -7.55
CA LEU A 278 -10.56 -5.91 -6.75
C LEU A 278 -9.93 -7.30 -6.81
N LEU A 279 -8.76 -7.41 -7.43
CA LEU A 279 -7.95 -8.62 -7.47
C LEU A 279 -7.06 -8.69 -6.23
N ASN A 280 -7.18 -9.74 -5.41
CA ASN A 280 -6.41 -9.90 -4.17
C ASN A 280 -5.29 -10.94 -4.35
N ILE A 281 -4.04 -10.48 -4.50
CA ILE A 281 -2.89 -11.32 -4.87
C ILE A 281 -1.58 -10.81 -4.24
N ASP A 282 -0.62 -11.71 -4.06
CA ASP A 282 0.72 -11.37 -3.58
C ASP A 282 1.62 -10.87 -4.73
N HIS A 283 2.75 -10.20 -4.43
CA HIS A 283 3.65 -9.65 -5.46
C HIS A 283 4.38 -10.73 -6.30
N ASP A 284 4.35 -11.98 -5.87
CA ASP A 284 4.85 -13.14 -6.63
C ASP A 284 3.74 -13.84 -7.43
N GLU A 285 2.52 -13.29 -7.47
CA GLU A 285 1.36 -13.87 -8.12
C GLU A 285 0.89 -13.01 -9.30
N PHE A 286 0.67 -13.64 -10.44
CA PHE A 286 0.40 -12.95 -11.70
C PHE A 286 -0.83 -13.55 -12.37
N LEU A 287 -1.87 -12.73 -12.57
CA LEU A 287 -3.05 -13.18 -13.31
C LEU A 287 -2.72 -13.29 -14.80
N MET A 288 -2.94 -14.47 -15.37
CA MET A 288 -2.64 -14.78 -16.77
C MET A 288 -3.94 -15.01 -17.55
N PRO A 289 -4.47 -13.99 -18.25
CA PRO A 289 -5.50 -14.19 -19.26
C PRO A 289 -4.97 -15.06 -20.41
N ARG A 290 -5.84 -15.89 -21.00
CA ARG A 290 -5.48 -16.82 -22.07
C ARG A 290 -6.27 -16.55 -23.34
N GLU A 291 -7.49 -17.09 -23.44
CA GLU A 291 -8.31 -17.01 -24.65
C GLU A 291 -8.78 -15.59 -24.98
N LYS A 292 -8.99 -14.75 -23.97
CA LYS A 292 -9.51 -13.38 -24.11
C LYS A 292 -9.00 -12.47 -23.00
N PRO A 293 -8.98 -11.14 -23.22
CA PRO A 293 -8.71 -10.18 -22.17
C PRO A 293 -9.64 -10.38 -20.97
N ILE A 294 -9.09 -10.26 -19.76
CA ILE A 294 -9.83 -10.57 -18.53
C ILE A 294 -11.06 -9.67 -18.36
N LEU A 295 -10.94 -8.36 -18.63
CA LEU A 295 -12.06 -7.43 -18.54
C LEU A 295 -13.20 -7.79 -19.51
N THR A 296 -12.88 -8.21 -20.73
CA THR A 296 -13.89 -8.68 -21.70
C THR A 296 -14.62 -9.91 -21.16
N TYR A 297 -13.91 -10.85 -20.55
CA TYR A 297 -14.53 -12.01 -19.92
C TYR A 297 -15.44 -11.60 -18.76
N ILE A 298 -14.97 -10.74 -17.86
CA ILE A 298 -15.73 -10.33 -16.68
C ILE A 298 -16.99 -9.55 -17.07
N ARG A 299 -16.90 -8.66 -18.07
CA ARG A 299 -18.07 -7.95 -18.61
C ARG A 299 -19.09 -8.88 -19.29
N SER A 300 -18.65 -10.05 -19.76
CA SER A 300 -19.55 -11.09 -20.30
C SER A 300 -20.26 -11.90 -19.21
N LEU A 301 -19.81 -11.79 -17.95
CA LEU A 301 -20.52 -12.37 -16.82
C LEU A 301 -21.70 -11.45 -16.46
N GLY A 302 -22.83 -12.05 -16.08
CA GLY A 302 -23.97 -11.27 -15.63
C GLY A 302 -23.67 -10.48 -14.34
N ASP A 303 -24.45 -9.43 -14.10
CA ASP A 303 -24.24 -8.50 -12.96
C ASP A 303 -24.35 -9.12 -11.57
N HIS A 304 -24.86 -10.36 -11.49
CA HIS A 304 -25.04 -11.14 -10.27
C HIS A 304 -23.76 -11.88 -9.81
N VAL A 305 -22.61 -11.68 -10.47
CA VAL A 305 -21.34 -12.25 -10.00
C VAL A 305 -20.62 -11.25 -9.11
N ALA A 306 -20.32 -11.64 -7.87
CA ALA A 306 -19.58 -10.82 -6.90
C ALA A 306 -18.15 -11.31 -6.67
N GLU A 307 -17.85 -12.57 -6.99
CA GLU A 307 -16.53 -13.16 -6.75
C GLU A 307 -16.14 -14.09 -7.90
N LEU A 308 -14.88 -14.00 -8.30
CA LEU A 308 -14.22 -14.86 -9.26
C LEU A 308 -13.10 -15.62 -8.55
N VAL A 309 -13.11 -16.94 -8.65
CA VAL A 309 -12.07 -17.80 -8.07
C VAL A 309 -11.19 -18.32 -9.19
N PHE A 310 -9.88 -18.11 -9.09
CA PHE A 310 -8.92 -18.54 -10.11
C PHE A 310 -8.16 -19.78 -9.67
N THR A 311 -7.93 -20.69 -10.62
CA THR A 311 -6.97 -21.78 -10.43
C THR A 311 -5.55 -21.23 -10.42
N MET A 312 -4.69 -21.80 -9.58
CA MET A 312 -3.29 -21.43 -9.44
C MET A 312 -2.40 -22.49 -10.07
N ARG A 313 -1.28 -22.06 -10.65
CA ARG A 313 -0.12 -22.90 -10.95
C ARG A 313 1.11 -22.31 -10.26
N ARG A 314 1.96 -23.16 -9.68
CA ARG A 314 3.26 -22.74 -9.15
C ARG A 314 4.31 -22.79 -10.24
N ILE A 315 5.19 -21.80 -10.24
CA ILE A 315 6.31 -21.68 -11.17
C ILE A 315 7.60 -21.69 -10.34
N ALA A 316 8.52 -22.58 -10.69
CA ALA A 316 9.79 -22.69 -10.00
C ALA A 316 10.71 -21.52 -10.34
N LYS A 317 11.00 -20.68 -9.33
CA LYS A 317 11.99 -19.61 -9.41
C LYS A 317 13.31 -20.11 -8.80
N PHE A 318 14.35 -20.15 -9.63
CA PHE A 318 15.65 -20.76 -9.27
C PHE A 318 16.71 -19.75 -8.81
N ARG A 319 16.47 -18.46 -8.99
CA ARG A 319 17.39 -17.38 -8.59
C ARG A 319 16.61 -16.26 -7.94
N ASP A 320 17.26 -15.52 -7.06
CA ASP A 320 16.72 -14.30 -6.51
C ASP A 320 16.79 -13.17 -7.56
N SER A 321 15.93 -12.16 -7.40
CA SER A 321 15.93 -11.00 -8.28
C SER A 321 17.10 -10.07 -7.96
N ILE A 322 17.47 -9.22 -8.92
CA ILE A 322 18.53 -8.23 -8.71
C ILE A 322 18.21 -7.31 -7.54
N GLU A 323 19.20 -7.11 -6.68
CA GLU A 323 19.04 -6.33 -5.47
C GLU A 323 19.23 -4.83 -5.70
N VAL A 324 20.14 -4.45 -6.60
CA VAL A 324 20.52 -3.06 -6.84
C VAL A 324 20.45 -2.77 -8.34
N TYR A 325 20.03 -1.57 -8.68
CA TYR A 325 20.02 -1.10 -10.06
C TYR A 325 21.45 -0.74 -10.49
N HIS A 326 21.94 -1.38 -11.55
CA HIS A 326 23.19 -0.98 -12.20
C HIS A 326 22.94 -0.37 -13.58
N ASN A 327 22.07 -0.98 -14.39
CA ASN A 327 21.74 -0.52 -15.74
C ASN A 327 20.48 -1.19 -16.28
N ILE A 328 19.93 -0.62 -17.34
CA ILE A 328 18.69 -1.07 -17.97
C ILE A 328 18.78 -2.46 -18.63
N LYS A 329 19.98 -2.87 -19.06
CA LYS A 329 20.20 -4.17 -19.70
C LYS A 329 20.02 -5.31 -18.70
N GLU A 330 20.51 -5.11 -17.48
CA GLU A 330 20.33 -6.05 -16.38
C GLU A 330 18.85 -6.19 -15.99
N VAL A 331 18.15 -5.04 -15.84
CA VAL A 331 16.70 -4.99 -15.57
C VAL A 331 15.90 -5.80 -16.60
N SER A 332 16.19 -5.59 -17.88
CA SER A 332 15.51 -6.28 -18.98
C SER A 332 15.76 -7.80 -18.97
N SER A 333 16.86 -8.23 -18.35
CA SER A 333 17.23 -9.65 -18.22
C SER A 333 16.69 -10.33 -16.96
N ASP A 334 16.26 -9.58 -15.93
CA ASP A 334 15.80 -10.14 -14.64
C ASP A 334 14.28 -10.37 -14.54
N ILE A 335 13.54 -10.16 -15.64
CA ILE A 335 12.08 -10.34 -15.66
C ILE A 335 11.71 -11.81 -15.42
N GLN A 336 10.92 -12.07 -14.38
CA GLN A 336 10.58 -13.43 -13.93
C GLN A 336 9.72 -14.18 -14.93
N ALA A 337 8.74 -13.51 -15.55
CA ALA A 337 7.86 -14.07 -16.56
C ALA A 337 8.61 -14.53 -17.83
N VAL A 338 9.83 -14.01 -18.04
CA VAL A 338 10.73 -14.42 -19.11
C VAL A 338 11.56 -15.63 -18.69
N ASN A 339 12.09 -15.60 -17.48
CA ASN A 339 13.14 -16.51 -17.04
C ASN A 339 12.60 -17.84 -16.49
N TYR A 340 11.36 -17.86 -16.02
CA TYR A 340 10.80 -19.02 -15.33
C TYR A 340 9.52 -19.50 -15.99
N ASN A 341 9.55 -20.73 -16.50
CA ASN A 341 8.41 -21.34 -17.17
C ASN A 341 8.05 -22.77 -16.71
N LEU A 342 8.87 -23.38 -15.85
CA LEU A 342 8.64 -24.73 -15.33
C LEU A 342 7.48 -24.73 -14.32
N THR A 343 6.43 -25.50 -14.59
CA THR A 343 5.19 -25.52 -13.83
C THR A 343 4.50 -26.89 -13.85
N HIS A 344 3.34 -27.02 -13.22
CA HIS A 344 2.47 -28.21 -13.23
C HIS A 344 1.02 -27.82 -13.60
N SER A 345 0.13 -28.79 -13.72
CA SER A 345 -1.29 -28.56 -14.00
C SER A 345 -1.94 -27.62 -12.98
N PRO A 346 -2.76 -26.64 -13.39
CA PRO A 346 -3.45 -25.73 -12.46
C PRO A 346 -4.32 -26.48 -11.44
N SER A 347 -4.39 -25.98 -10.21
CA SER A 347 -5.23 -26.53 -9.15
C SER A 347 -5.95 -25.44 -8.36
N TYR A 348 -6.98 -25.82 -7.61
CA TYR A 348 -7.65 -24.95 -6.63
C TYR A 348 -7.00 -25.02 -5.25
N GLN A 349 -5.74 -25.43 -5.16
CA GLN A 349 -5.01 -25.40 -3.88
C GLN A 349 -4.58 -23.95 -3.60
N SER A 350 -5.07 -23.39 -2.50
CA SER A 350 -4.85 -21.99 -2.08
C SER A 350 -5.27 -20.95 -3.14
N PRO A 351 -6.53 -20.98 -3.63
CA PRO A 351 -6.95 -20.09 -4.71
C PRO A 351 -6.84 -18.62 -4.27
N LYS A 352 -6.75 -17.72 -5.24
CA LYS A 352 -6.98 -16.30 -5.00
C LYS A 352 -8.20 -15.84 -5.78
N VAL A 353 -8.70 -14.68 -5.37
CA VAL A 353 -10.00 -14.19 -5.79
C VAL A 353 -9.93 -12.79 -6.37
N MET A 354 -10.87 -12.51 -7.26
CA MET A 354 -11.22 -11.15 -7.65
C MET A 354 -12.66 -10.90 -7.25
N ILE A 355 -12.90 -9.84 -6.50
CA ILE A 355 -14.19 -9.58 -5.88
C ILE A 355 -14.76 -8.22 -6.30
N ARG A 356 -16.07 -8.07 -6.14
CA ARG A 356 -16.75 -6.78 -6.11
C ARG A 356 -16.76 -6.27 -4.67
N PRO A 357 -15.91 -5.30 -4.30
CA PRO A 357 -15.79 -4.86 -2.90
C PRO A 357 -17.04 -4.15 -2.38
N ASP A 358 -17.94 -3.70 -3.28
CA ASP A 358 -19.25 -3.16 -2.91
C ASP A 358 -20.29 -4.24 -2.57
N LYS A 359 -20.10 -5.48 -3.04
CA LYS A 359 -21.08 -6.59 -2.93
C LYS A 359 -20.70 -7.67 -1.94
N VAL A 360 -19.45 -7.69 -1.53
CA VAL A 360 -18.90 -8.58 -0.51
C VAL A 360 -18.93 -7.89 0.85
N ASN A 361 -19.14 -8.64 1.94
CA ASN A 361 -19.20 -8.07 3.29
C ASN A 361 -17.82 -7.94 3.94
N MET A 362 -16.94 -8.92 3.76
CA MET A 362 -15.55 -8.85 4.21
C MET A 362 -14.63 -9.76 3.40
N MET A 363 -13.33 -9.48 3.49
CA MET A 363 -12.27 -10.28 2.91
C MET A 363 -11.43 -10.96 3.98
N ILE A 364 -10.97 -12.17 3.69
CA ILE A 364 -9.89 -12.84 4.43
C ILE A 364 -8.79 -13.28 3.45
N VAL A 365 -7.73 -13.92 3.96
CA VAL A 365 -6.48 -14.19 3.20
C VAL A 365 -6.71 -14.69 1.77
N HIS A 366 -7.56 -15.71 1.58
CA HIS A 366 -7.75 -16.34 0.27
C HIS A 366 -9.18 -16.28 -0.28
N TRP A 367 -10.16 -15.79 0.47
CA TRP A 367 -11.57 -15.76 0.03
C TRP A 367 -12.38 -14.68 0.74
N SER A 368 -13.60 -14.45 0.28
CA SER A 368 -14.53 -13.54 0.93
C SER A 368 -15.53 -14.24 1.85
N TYR A 369 -16.10 -13.50 2.80
CA TYR A 369 -17.22 -13.96 3.61
C TYR A 369 -18.44 -13.07 3.42
N GLY A 370 -19.54 -13.72 3.04
CA GLY A 370 -20.84 -13.08 2.86
C GLY A 370 -20.88 -12.15 1.64
N MET A 371 -22.01 -12.16 0.96
CA MET A 371 -22.30 -11.26 -0.15
C MET A 371 -23.75 -10.79 -0.08
N GLU A 372 -24.07 -9.74 -0.81
CA GLU A 372 -25.45 -9.29 -0.95
C GLU A 372 -26.34 -10.41 -1.54
N PRO A 373 -27.61 -10.53 -1.10
CA PRO A 373 -28.54 -11.50 -1.64
C PRO A 373 -28.64 -11.43 -3.17
N GLY A 374 -28.65 -12.58 -3.83
CA GLY A 374 -28.71 -12.68 -5.29
C GLY A 374 -27.36 -12.65 -6.00
N TYR A 375 -26.26 -12.34 -5.28
CA TYR A 375 -24.91 -12.48 -5.82
C TYR A 375 -24.35 -13.89 -5.66
N LYS A 376 -23.42 -14.27 -6.55
CA LYS A 376 -22.78 -15.58 -6.54
C LYS A 376 -21.27 -15.52 -6.80
N VAL A 377 -20.60 -16.60 -6.40
CA VAL A 377 -19.22 -16.94 -6.74
C VAL A 377 -19.19 -17.63 -8.10
N HIS A 378 -18.20 -17.31 -8.92
CA HIS A 378 -17.97 -17.95 -10.22
C HIS A 378 -16.53 -18.47 -10.31
N ALA A 379 -16.38 -19.78 -10.41
CA ALA A 379 -15.08 -20.40 -10.65
C ALA A 379 -14.65 -20.14 -12.10
N VAL A 380 -13.47 -19.55 -12.29
CA VAL A 380 -12.96 -19.20 -13.62
C VAL A 380 -12.29 -20.42 -14.25
N PRO A 381 -12.74 -20.89 -15.42
CA PRO A 381 -12.10 -22.00 -16.11
C PRO A 381 -10.62 -21.71 -16.43
N ALA A 382 -9.76 -22.71 -16.25
CA ALA A 382 -8.31 -22.56 -16.41
C ALA A 382 -7.87 -22.23 -17.85
N ASN A 383 -8.72 -22.48 -18.85
CA ASN A 383 -8.49 -22.07 -20.23
C ASN A 383 -8.79 -20.57 -20.46
N ILE A 384 -9.58 -19.93 -19.59
CA ILE A 384 -9.84 -18.49 -19.64
C ILE A 384 -8.74 -17.70 -18.93
N ALA A 385 -8.47 -18.03 -17.67
CA ALA A 385 -7.43 -17.38 -16.89
C ALA A 385 -6.93 -18.28 -15.76
N THR A 386 -5.66 -18.12 -15.41
CA THR A 386 -5.04 -18.77 -14.25
C THR A 386 -4.12 -17.81 -13.53
N LEU A 387 -3.87 -18.05 -12.25
CA LEU A 387 -2.82 -17.36 -11.50
C LEU A 387 -1.52 -18.13 -11.56
N ASN A 388 -0.45 -17.41 -11.86
CA ASN A 388 0.91 -17.90 -11.87
C ASN A 388 1.59 -17.45 -10.58
N HIS A 389 1.96 -18.39 -9.71
CA HIS A 389 2.67 -18.12 -8.46
C HIS A 389 4.16 -18.43 -8.61
N TYR A 390 5.01 -17.41 -8.74
CA TYR A 390 6.46 -17.56 -8.89
C TYR A 390 7.11 -17.82 -7.54
N ARG A 391 7.33 -19.09 -7.21
CA ARG A 391 7.83 -19.51 -5.91
C ARG A 391 9.30 -19.87 -5.97
N THR A 392 10.10 -19.23 -5.12
CA THR A 392 11.50 -19.58 -4.95
C THR A 392 11.65 -21.02 -4.42
N ILE A 393 12.60 -21.75 -4.97
CA ILE A 393 13.00 -23.07 -4.48
C ILE A 393 14.20 -22.99 -3.51
N SER A 394 14.64 -21.77 -3.16
CA SER A 394 15.73 -21.58 -2.21
C SER A 394 15.30 -22.05 -0.81
N PRO A 395 16.11 -22.92 -0.15
CA PRO A 395 15.76 -23.51 1.14
C PRO A 395 15.65 -22.47 2.28
N LYS A 396 16.10 -21.24 2.03
CA LYS A 396 15.96 -20.10 2.97
C LYS A 396 14.49 -19.70 3.22
N PHE A 397 13.59 -20.03 2.29
CA PHE A 397 12.20 -19.61 2.34
C PHE A 397 11.25 -20.75 2.70
N LEU A 398 10.20 -20.43 3.44
CA LEU A 398 9.13 -21.36 3.80
C LEU A 398 8.45 -21.93 2.55
N TRP A 399 8.19 -23.24 2.57
CA TRP A 399 7.52 -23.98 1.49
C TRP A 399 8.27 -24.01 0.15
N SER A 400 9.59 -23.76 0.16
CA SER A 400 10.47 -23.86 -1.01
C SER A 400 10.67 -25.30 -1.52
N ASP A 401 10.34 -26.30 -0.70
CA ASP A 401 10.44 -27.73 -1.01
C ASP A 401 9.30 -28.25 -1.92
N PHE A 402 8.43 -27.37 -2.43
CA PHE A 402 7.25 -27.76 -3.21
C PHE A 402 7.63 -28.56 -4.47
N VAL A 403 8.72 -28.21 -5.17
CA VAL A 403 9.18 -28.97 -6.34
C VAL A 403 9.57 -30.39 -5.94
N ALA A 404 10.35 -30.54 -4.86
CA ALA A 404 10.76 -31.84 -4.35
C ALA A 404 9.54 -32.68 -3.90
N LYS A 405 8.54 -32.06 -3.26
CA LYS A 405 7.27 -32.71 -2.90
C LYS A 405 6.51 -33.20 -4.13
N LEU A 406 6.40 -32.38 -5.18
CA LEU A 406 5.71 -32.75 -6.41
C LEU A 406 6.42 -33.87 -7.18
N ILE A 407 7.76 -33.87 -7.18
CA ILE A 407 8.55 -34.99 -7.74
C ILE A 407 8.28 -36.28 -6.97
N LYS A 408 8.25 -36.24 -5.63
CA LYS A 408 7.91 -37.41 -4.80
C LYS A 408 6.48 -37.93 -5.03
N GLN A 409 5.59 -37.08 -5.52
CA GLN A 409 4.20 -37.41 -5.85
C GLN A 409 3.99 -37.81 -7.31
N ASP A 410 5.07 -38.00 -8.09
CA ASP A 410 5.05 -38.34 -9.52
C ASP A 410 4.21 -37.34 -10.36
N VAL A 411 4.22 -36.06 -9.97
CA VAL A 411 3.50 -35.01 -10.68
C VAL A 411 4.26 -34.65 -11.95
N LYS A 412 3.56 -34.69 -13.10
CA LYS A 412 4.12 -34.28 -14.39
C LYS A 412 4.33 -32.78 -14.47
N PHE A 413 5.57 -32.37 -14.69
CA PHE A 413 5.92 -31.00 -14.99
C PHE A 413 5.71 -30.66 -16.47
N MET A 414 5.48 -29.39 -16.73
CA MET A 414 5.31 -28.83 -18.07
C MET A 414 5.90 -27.42 -18.13
N HIS A 415 6.07 -26.91 -19.34
CA HIS A 415 6.46 -25.51 -19.54
C HIS A 415 5.24 -24.71 -19.99
N PHE A 416 4.97 -23.57 -19.35
CA PHE A 416 4.03 -22.60 -19.92
C PHE A 416 4.77 -21.66 -20.89
N THR A 417 4.04 -21.04 -21.80
CA THR A 417 4.61 -20.09 -22.75
C THR A 417 3.70 -18.87 -22.83
N LEU A 418 4.29 -17.69 -22.68
CA LEU A 418 3.63 -16.41 -22.91
C LEU A 418 3.88 -15.97 -24.35
N GLN A 419 2.94 -15.20 -24.90
CA GLN A 419 3.09 -14.65 -26.25
C GLN A 419 4.33 -13.75 -26.31
N LYS A 420 5.15 -13.89 -27.36
CA LYS A 420 6.41 -13.14 -27.51
C LYS A 420 6.19 -11.64 -27.48
N GLU A 421 5.13 -11.16 -28.12
CA GLU A 421 4.76 -9.74 -28.15
C GLU A 421 4.38 -9.21 -26.76
N TYR A 422 3.65 -10.02 -25.98
CA TYR A 422 3.32 -9.67 -24.59
C TYR A 422 4.58 -9.52 -23.73
N LEU A 423 5.49 -10.48 -23.80
CA LEU A 423 6.76 -10.44 -23.07
C LEU A 423 7.63 -9.25 -23.50
N LYS A 424 7.62 -8.91 -24.78
CA LYS A 424 8.35 -7.74 -25.30
C LYS A 424 7.80 -6.46 -24.67
N ARG A 425 6.48 -6.25 -24.69
CA ARG A 425 5.85 -5.07 -24.08
C ARG A 425 6.07 -4.99 -22.58
N LEU A 426 5.99 -6.12 -21.88
CA LEU A 426 6.28 -6.18 -20.45
C LEU A 426 7.73 -5.73 -20.17
N ARG A 427 8.69 -6.22 -20.95
CA ARG A 427 10.10 -5.78 -20.84
C ARG A 427 10.26 -4.29 -21.07
N GLU A 428 9.66 -3.76 -22.13
CA GLU A 428 9.74 -2.34 -22.48
C GLU A 428 9.15 -1.45 -21.38
N ASN A 429 7.96 -1.80 -20.86
CA ASN A 429 7.31 -1.06 -19.79
C ASN A 429 8.11 -1.06 -18.48
N VAL A 430 8.60 -2.24 -18.07
CA VAL A 430 9.42 -2.39 -16.86
C VAL A 430 10.72 -1.60 -17.01
N ALA A 431 11.38 -1.70 -18.16
CA ALA A 431 12.58 -0.92 -18.45
C ALA A 431 12.27 0.58 -18.37
N GLN A 432 11.20 1.05 -19.00
CA GLN A 432 10.86 2.47 -19.02
C GLN A 432 10.67 3.06 -17.61
N VAL A 433 9.88 2.41 -16.75
CA VAL A 433 9.63 2.91 -15.38
C VAL A 433 10.88 2.81 -14.51
N VAL A 434 11.61 1.70 -14.57
CA VAL A 434 12.83 1.51 -13.78
C VAL A 434 13.92 2.49 -14.22
N GLY A 435 14.09 2.71 -15.52
CA GLY A 435 15.00 3.72 -16.06
C GLY A 435 14.62 5.12 -15.60
N TYR A 436 13.34 5.49 -15.69
CA TYR A 436 12.86 6.79 -15.21
C TYR A 436 13.15 7.05 -13.72
N VAL A 437 13.00 6.03 -12.87
CA VAL A 437 13.17 6.18 -11.42
C VAL A 437 14.64 6.15 -11.00
N PHE A 438 15.46 5.28 -11.60
CA PHE A 438 16.80 4.97 -11.09
C PHE A 438 17.96 5.39 -11.99
N GLU A 439 17.73 5.61 -13.28
CA GLU A 439 18.79 6.10 -14.16
C GLU A 439 19.15 7.54 -13.79
N LYS A 440 20.42 7.76 -13.47
CA LYS A 440 20.95 9.08 -13.12
C LYS A 440 21.65 9.66 -14.33
N HIS A 441 21.38 10.93 -14.60
CA HIS A 441 22.14 11.71 -15.57
C HIS A 441 23.18 12.54 -14.83
N ASP A 442 24.44 12.35 -15.19
CA ASP A 442 25.52 13.18 -14.66
C ASP A 442 25.38 14.61 -15.19
N VAL A 443 25.32 15.57 -14.27
CA VAL A 443 25.42 16.98 -14.61
C VAL A 443 26.90 17.30 -14.76
N THR A 444 27.37 17.36 -16.00
CA THR A 444 28.72 17.83 -16.32
C THR A 444 28.75 19.35 -16.44
N CYS A 445 29.93 19.95 -16.34
CA CYS A 445 30.08 21.40 -16.45
C CYS A 445 29.50 21.94 -17.78
N GLU A 446 29.75 21.22 -18.87
CA GLU A 446 29.35 21.60 -20.23
C GLU A 446 27.83 21.65 -20.38
N ASN A 447 27.10 20.85 -19.59
CA ASN A 447 25.64 20.79 -19.63
C ASN A 447 24.96 21.92 -18.83
N ILE A 448 25.73 22.69 -18.05
CA ILE A 448 25.21 23.84 -17.29
C ILE A 448 25.24 25.09 -18.18
N PRO A 449 24.16 25.87 -18.31
CA PRO A 449 24.18 27.10 -19.10
C PRO A 449 25.28 28.08 -18.65
N GLU A 450 26.02 28.67 -19.60
CA GLU A 450 27.12 29.60 -19.32
C GLU A 450 26.79 30.72 -18.32
N PRO A 451 25.60 31.36 -18.34
CA PRO A 451 25.26 32.37 -17.35
C PRO A 451 25.31 31.82 -15.93
N ILE A 452 24.75 30.62 -15.71
CA ILE A 452 24.75 29.97 -14.40
C ILE A 452 26.17 29.59 -14.01
N GLN A 453 26.95 29.00 -14.94
CA GLN A 453 28.35 28.67 -14.69
C GLN A 453 29.14 29.90 -14.21
N LYS A 454 28.93 31.08 -14.82
CA LYS A 454 29.65 32.31 -14.45
C LYS A 454 29.38 32.76 -13.02
N TYR A 455 28.13 32.66 -12.55
CA TYR A 455 27.74 33.08 -11.20
C TYR A 455 28.04 32.02 -10.13
N THR A 456 27.97 30.73 -10.46
CA THR A 456 28.12 29.63 -9.49
C THR A 456 29.42 28.86 -9.63
N ARG A 457 30.34 29.24 -10.54
CA ARG A 457 31.63 28.57 -10.78
C ARG A 457 32.41 28.19 -9.52
N PRO A 458 32.56 29.07 -8.51
CA PRO A 458 33.27 28.73 -7.29
C PRO A 458 32.63 27.58 -6.52
N TYR A 459 31.30 27.47 -6.56
CA TYR A 459 30.54 26.38 -5.94
C TYR A 459 30.59 25.11 -6.78
N LEU A 460 30.46 25.21 -8.11
CA LEU A 460 30.55 24.08 -9.02
C LEU A 460 31.94 23.42 -8.97
N LYS A 461 33.03 24.20 -8.81
CA LYS A 461 34.38 23.69 -8.55
C LYS A 461 34.49 22.96 -7.21
N LYS A 462 33.92 23.52 -6.14
CA LYS A 462 33.90 22.86 -4.81
C LYS A 462 33.13 21.53 -4.83
N MET A 463 32.06 21.46 -5.62
CA MET A 463 31.25 20.25 -5.83
C MET A 463 31.86 19.28 -6.85
N LYS A 464 33.03 19.61 -7.43
CA LYS A 464 33.73 18.82 -8.47
C LYS A 464 32.90 18.58 -9.73
N ILE A 465 32.00 19.51 -10.07
CA ILE A 465 31.17 19.47 -11.28
C ILE A 465 31.85 20.18 -12.45
N CYS A 466 32.59 21.26 -12.15
CA CYS A 466 33.38 22.04 -13.11
C CYS A 466 34.84 22.12 -12.66
N GLU A 467 35.77 22.19 -13.61
CA GLU A 467 37.19 22.42 -13.33
C GLU A 467 37.55 23.87 -13.01
#